data_AF-A0A484KD75-F1
#
_entry.id   AF-A0A484KD75-F1
#
_cell.length_a   1.000
_cell.length_b   1.000
_cell.length_c   1.000
_cell.angle_alpha   90.00
_cell.angle_beta   90.00
_cell.angle_gamma   90.00
#
_symmetry.space_group_name_H-M   'P 1'
#
loop_
_entity.id
_entity.type
_entity.pdbx_description
1 polymer ?
#
loop_
_entity_poly.entity_id
_entity_poly.type
_entity_poly.pdbx_seq_one_letter_code
_entity_poly.pdbx_strand_id
1 'polypeptide(L)'
;MATETAAETVDAPAGAVVVDAPPSKQPHKLERKWTLWFDNQSKPKQGAAWGSSMRRVYTFDTVEEFWCLYEQIFKPSEVTVNADFHLFKAGIEPKWEDPECANGGKWTIGINQKTHLDTMWLETLMALIGEKFDEAEEICGVVASVRPRQDRLALWTKNAANEAVQMSIGRKWKELLNVTDKIAYSFHDDSKSRSTKSRYNV
;
A
#
# COMPACT_ATOMS: atom_id res chain seq x y z
N MET A 1 11.03 83.42 3.58
CA MET A 1 11.97 82.31 3.76
C MET A 1 11.46 81.46 4.91
N ALA A 2 11.27 80.16 4.65
CA ALA A 2 10.95 79.07 5.57
C ALA A 2 9.68 79.20 6.43
N THR A 3 8.57 78.70 5.90
CA THR A 3 7.48 78.09 6.70
C THR A 3 7.80 76.61 6.85
N GLU A 4 7.93 76.10 8.08
CA GLU A 4 7.90 74.65 8.31
C GLU A 4 7.14 74.34 9.60
N THR A 5 6.10 73.54 9.41
CA THR A 5 5.01 73.22 10.32
C THR A 5 5.42 72.03 11.18
N ALA A 6 5.47 72.18 12.51
CA ALA A 6 5.68 71.06 13.42
C ALA A 6 4.34 70.36 13.69
N ALA A 7 4.26 69.09 13.27
CA ALA A 7 3.09 68.24 13.34
C ALA A 7 2.85 67.65 14.74
N GLU A 8 1.57 67.53 15.02
CA GLU A 8 0.89 66.99 16.19
C GLU A 8 1.22 65.51 16.41
N THR A 9 1.61 65.15 17.63
CA THR A 9 1.81 63.76 18.06
C THR A 9 0.45 63.07 18.25
N VAL A 10 0.11 62.16 17.35
CA VAL A 10 -1.05 61.28 17.50
C VAL A 10 -0.60 59.96 18.12
N ASP A 11 -1.14 59.69 19.30
CA ASP A 11 -0.96 58.48 20.11
C ASP A 11 -1.48 57.25 19.33
N ALA A 12 -0.63 56.24 19.14
CA ALA A 12 -0.99 54.99 18.48
C ALA A 12 -1.41 53.94 19.53
N PRO A 13 -2.58 53.31 19.43
CA PRO A 13 -3.00 52.36 20.43
C PRO A 13 -2.17 51.08 20.31
N ALA A 14 -1.53 50.72 21.43
CA ALA A 14 -0.94 49.40 21.65
C ALA A 14 -2.05 48.35 21.66
N GLY A 15 -2.03 47.45 20.67
CA GLY A 15 -2.98 46.34 20.62
C GLY A 15 -3.24 45.76 19.23
N ALA A 16 -2.20 45.57 18.41
CA ALA A 16 -2.34 44.72 17.23
C ALA A 16 -2.37 43.26 17.71
N VAL A 17 -3.58 42.70 17.83
CA VAL A 17 -3.78 41.26 18.01
C VAL A 17 -3.24 40.61 16.74
N VAL A 18 -2.12 39.90 16.85
CA VAL A 18 -1.64 39.01 15.79
C VAL A 18 -2.68 37.92 15.67
N VAL A 19 -3.59 38.08 14.71
CA VAL A 19 -4.49 37.01 14.29
C VAL A 19 -3.59 35.97 13.65
N ASP A 20 -3.31 34.91 14.40
CA ASP A 20 -2.55 33.77 13.93
C ASP A 20 -3.25 33.25 12.66
N ALA A 21 -2.52 33.25 11.55
CA ALA A 21 -3.05 32.70 10.31
C ALA A 21 -3.43 31.22 10.58
N PRO A 22 -4.56 30.71 10.07
CA PRO A 22 -4.91 29.32 10.26
C PRO A 22 -3.72 28.45 9.80
N PRO A 23 -3.35 27.41 10.56
CA PRO A 23 -2.20 26.58 10.21
C PRO A 23 -2.35 26.13 8.76
N SER A 24 -1.34 26.41 7.94
CA SER A 24 -1.30 25.94 6.56
C SER A 24 -1.58 24.44 6.60
N LYS A 25 -2.62 23.98 5.89
CA LYS A 25 -2.97 22.55 5.79
C LYS A 25 -1.87 21.82 5.03
N GLN A 26 -0.74 21.56 5.69
CA GLN A 26 0.32 20.75 5.12
C GLN A 26 -0.17 19.30 5.08
N PRO A 27 0.04 18.59 3.97
CA PRO A 27 -0.38 17.21 3.85
C PRO A 27 0.41 16.33 4.82
N HIS A 28 -0.22 15.28 5.33
CA HIS A 28 0.38 14.35 6.27
C HIS A 28 1.31 13.40 5.51
N LYS A 29 2.62 13.56 5.70
CA LYS A 29 3.63 12.71 5.07
C LYS A 29 3.61 11.30 5.63
N LEU A 30 3.74 10.33 4.74
CA LEU A 30 3.95 8.93 5.08
C LEU A 30 5.44 8.67 5.35
N GLU A 31 5.72 7.68 6.18
CA GLU A 31 7.10 7.20 6.43
C GLU A 31 7.76 6.69 5.15
N ARG A 32 6.96 6.02 4.29
CA ARG A 32 7.40 5.43 3.04
C ARG A 32 6.56 5.89 1.87
N LYS A 33 7.20 5.96 0.70
CA LYS A 33 6.51 6.16 -0.58
C LYS A 33 5.97 4.85 -1.09
N TRP A 34 4.77 4.87 -1.64
CA TRP A 34 4.10 3.68 -2.17
C TRP A 34 3.71 3.89 -3.62
N THR A 35 3.80 2.83 -4.41
CA THR A 35 3.46 2.82 -5.83
C THR A 35 2.34 1.83 -6.07
N LEU A 36 1.25 2.33 -6.64
CA LEU A 36 0.13 1.54 -7.12
C LEU A 36 0.41 1.05 -8.55
N TRP A 37 0.18 -0.23 -8.76
CA TRP A 37 0.18 -0.87 -10.08
C TRP A 37 -1.13 -1.60 -10.32
N PHE A 38 -1.51 -1.69 -11.59
CA PHE A 38 -2.68 -2.42 -12.02
C PHE A 38 -2.34 -3.33 -13.20
N ASP A 39 -2.82 -4.56 -13.15
CA ASP A 39 -2.68 -5.54 -14.20
C ASP A 39 -4.04 -6.15 -14.56
N ASN A 40 -4.38 -6.14 -15.86
CA ASN A 40 -5.59 -6.76 -16.38
C ASN A 40 -5.22 -7.98 -17.23
N GLN A 41 -5.42 -9.16 -16.66
CA GLN A 41 -5.06 -10.45 -17.25
C GLN A 41 -6.24 -11.09 -18.00
N SER A 42 -7.34 -10.37 -18.24
CA SER A 42 -8.52 -10.91 -18.95
C SER A 42 -8.26 -11.24 -20.42
N LYS A 43 -7.29 -10.57 -21.06
CA LYS A 43 -6.90 -10.78 -22.46
C LYS A 43 -5.38 -10.83 -22.59
N PRO A 44 -4.74 -11.91 -22.12
CA PRO A 44 -3.30 -12.04 -22.25
C PRO A 44 -2.95 -12.08 -23.75
N LYS A 45 -2.04 -11.20 -24.18
CA LYS A 45 -1.51 -11.28 -25.54
C LYS A 45 -0.77 -12.61 -25.69
N GLN A 46 -1.06 -13.35 -26.75
CA GLN A 46 -0.47 -14.66 -26.98
C GLN A 46 1.06 -14.54 -27.04
N GLY A 47 1.77 -15.31 -26.22
CA GLY A 47 3.25 -15.27 -26.12
C GLY A 47 3.82 -14.12 -25.28
N ALA A 48 2.99 -13.28 -24.65
CA ALA A 48 3.48 -12.21 -23.80
C ALA A 48 3.99 -12.74 -22.46
N ALA A 49 5.13 -12.20 -22.00
CA ALA A 49 5.67 -12.48 -20.68
C ALA A 49 4.67 -12.05 -19.58
N TRP A 50 4.66 -12.76 -18.46
CA TRP A 50 3.87 -12.38 -17.28
C TRP A 50 4.27 -10.97 -16.82
N GLY A 51 3.29 -10.15 -16.42
CA GLY A 51 3.52 -8.76 -16.03
C GLY A 51 3.70 -7.78 -17.20
N SER A 52 3.59 -8.21 -18.46
CA SER A 52 3.68 -7.30 -19.63
C SER A 52 2.49 -6.33 -19.75
N SER A 53 1.33 -6.68 -19.19
CA SER A 53 0.13 -5.83 -19.12
C SER A 53 0.06 -4.99 -17.85
N MET A 54 0.98 -5.21 -16.91
CA MET A 54 1.06 -4.49 -15.66
C MET A 54 1.54 -3.06 -15.89
N ARG A 55 0.85 -2.10 -15.28
CA ARG A 55 1.14 -0.68 -15.46
C ARG A 55 1.22 0.01 -14.11
N ARG A 56 2.23 0.86 -13.94
CA ARG A 56 2.29 1.81 -12.84
C ARG A 56 1.16 2.82 -13.00
N VAL A 57 0.36 2.98 -11.96
CA VAL A 57 -0.76 3.92 -11.92
C VAL A 57 -0.30 5.22 -11.30
N TYR A 58 0.20 5.18 -10.06
CA TYR A 58 0.59 6.38 -9.32
C TYR A 58 1.57 6.04 -8.19
N THR A 59 2.44 6.99 -7.84
CA THR A 59 3.31 6.93 -6.66
C THR A 59 2.96 8.08 -5.74
N PHE A 60 2.64 7.79 -4.47
CA PHE A 60 2.24 8.78 -3.48
C PHE A 60 3.12 8.73 -2.23
N ASP A 61 3.14 9.84 -1.48
CA ASP A 61 3.90 9.95 -0.24
C ASP A 61 3.15 10.70 0.89
N THR A 62 1.84 10.90 0.71
CA THR A 62 0.95 11.53 1.70
C THR A 62 -0.32 10.73 1.97
N VAL A 63 -0.92 10.92 3.15
CA VAL A 63 -2.21 10.33 3.54
C VAL A 63 -3.35 10.86 2.65
N GLU A 64 -3.30 12.13 2.27
CA GLU A 64 -4.31 12.75 1.41
C GLU A 64 -4.32 12.13 0.01
N GLU A 65 -3.15 11.97 -0.60
CA GLU A 65 -3.04 11.27 -1.90
C GLU A 65 -3.52 9.83 -1.80
N PHE A 66 -3.21 9.13 -0.70
CA PHE A 66 -3.72 7.78 -0.46
C PHE A 66 -5.25 7.73 -0.50
N TRP A 67 -5.93 8.60 0.25
CA TRP A 67 -7.40 8.62 0.28
C TRP A 67 -8.00 9.06 -1.04
N CYS A 68 -7.41 10.04 -1.73
CA CYS A 68 -7.83 10.43 -3.08
C CYS A 68 -7.75 9.24 -4.06
N LEU A 69 -6.67 8.45 -4.02
CA LEU A 69 -6.56 7.25 -4.83
C LEU A 69 -7.56 6.17 -4.40
N TYR A 70 -7.83 6.04 -3.09
CA TYR A 70 -8.73 5.03 -2.57
C TYR A 70 -10.16 5.20 -3.02
N GLU A 71 -10.69 6.41 -2.91
CA GLU A 71 -12.05 6.71 -3.33
C GLU A 71 -12.27 6.52 -4.83
N GLN A 72 -11.23 6.71 -5.64
CA GLN A 72 -11.33 6.69 -7.10
C GLN A 72 -10.93 5.35 -7.75
N ILE A 73 -10.04 4.57 -7.12
CA ILE A 73 -9.34 3.46 -7.80
C ILE A 73 -9.34 2.15 -6.98
N PHE A 74 -9.32 2.18 -5.65
CA PHE A 74 -9.03 1.00 -4.81
C PHE A 74 -10.24 0.11 -4.46
N LYS A 75 -11.14 -0.16 -5.40
CA LYS A 75 -12.22 -1.14 -5.17
C LYS A 75 -12.03 -2.40 -6.02
N PRO A 76 -11.24 -3.38 -5.53
CA PRO A 76 -11.06 -4.67 -6.19
C PRO A 76 -12.37 -5.34 -6.61
N SER A 77 -13.44 -5.25 -5.83
CA SER A 77 -14.70 -5.91 -6.18
C SER A 77 -15.37 -5.38 -7.46
N GLU A 78 -15.06 -4.15 -7.87
CA GLU A 78 -15.66 -3.46 -9.01
C GLU A 78 -14.89 -3.66 -10.33
N VAL A 79 -13.68 -4.25 -10.28
CA VAL A 79 -12.88 -4.48 -11.48
C VAL A 79 -13.20 -5.80 -12.19
N THR A 80 -12.78 -5.89 -13.46
CA THR A 80 -12.97 -7.10 -14.26
C THR A 80 -12.27 -8.31 -13.63
N VAL A 81 -12.91 -9.47 -13.69
CA VAL A 81 -12.31 -10.74 -13.27
C VAL A 81 -10.97 -10.97 -13.98
N ASN A 82 -10.00 -11.55 -13.26
CA ASN A 82 -8.61 -11.67 -13.67
C ASN A 82 -7.87 -10.33 -13.72
N ALA A 83 -8.21 -9.41 -12.82
CA ALA A 83 -7.41 -8.21 -12.57
C ALA A 83 -6.66 -8.33 -11.24
N ASP A 84 -5.51 -7.66 -11.17
CA ASP A 84 -4.68 -7.54 -9.98
C ASP A 84 -4.41 -6.06 -9.67
N PHE A 85 -4.59 -5.69 -8.41
CA PHE A 85 -4.05 -4.45 -7.83
C PHE A 85 -2.82 -4.76 -7.01
N HIS A 86 -1.80 -3.94 -7.13
CA HIS A 86 -0.56 -4.08 -6.37
C HIS A 86 -0.22 -2.75 -5.71
N LEU A 87 0.02 -2.75 -4.40
CA LEU A 87 0.61 -1.62 -3.70
C LEU A 87 1.97 -2.04 -3.13
N PHE A 88 3.04 -1.47 -3.66
CA PHE A 88 4.42 -1.83 -3.29
C PHE A 88 5.19 -0.58 -2.88
N LYS A 89 6.20 -0.77 -2.02
CA LYS A 89 7.12 0.33 -1.69
C LYS A 89 7.74 0.88 -2.98
N ALA A 90 7.89 2.19 -3.05
CA ALA A 90 8.44 2.85 -4.23
C ALA A 90 9.85 2.31 -4.53
N GLY A 91 10.11 2.01 -5.81
CA GLY A 91 11.36 1.40 -6.26
C GLY A 91 11.33 -0.12 -6.35
N ILE A 92 10.31 -0.78 -5.79
CA ILE A 92 10.10 -2.23 -5.93
C ILE A 92 9.02 -2.47 -6.98
N GLU A 93 9.37 -3.20 -8.05
CA GLU A 93 8.37 -3.70 -8.99
C GLU A 93 7.71 -4.96 -8.41
N PRO A 94 6.37 -5.13 -8.57
CA PRO A 94 5.65 -6.30 -8.05
C PRO A 94 5.87 -7.53 -8.95
N LYS A 95 7.14 -7.88 -9.12
CA LYS A 95 7.67 -8.92 -9.99
C LYS A 95 8.69 -9.71 -9.22
N TRP A 96 8.68 -11.03 -9.37
CA TRP A 96 9.63 -11.90 -8.66
C TRP A 96 11.07 -11.71 -9.17
N GLU A 97 11.24 -11.09 -10.34
CA GLU A 97 12.53 -10.69 -10.90
C GLU A 97 13.13 -9.47 -10.20
N ASP A 98 12.34 -8.71 -9.44
CA ASP A 98 12.86 -7.58 -8.67
C ASP A 98 13.82 -8.12 -7.57
N PRO A 99 15.08 -7.65 -7.53
CA PRO A 99 16.08 -8.17 -6.61
C PRO A 99 15.65 -8.12 -5.13
N GLU A 100 14.84 -7.14 -4.76
CA GLU A 100 14.44 -6.90 -3.37
C GLU A 100 13.48 -7.97 -2.86
N CYS A 101 12.69 -8.60 -3.75
CA CYS A 101 11.72 -9.63 -3.37
C CYS A 101 11.98 -11.00 -4.02
N ALA A 102 13.07 -11.15 -4.80
CA ALA A 102 13.40 -12.39 -5.49
C ALA A 102 13.59 -13.59 -4.54
N ASN A 103 14.28 -13.38 -3.41
CA ASN A 103 14.49 -14.39 -2.35
C ASN A 103 13.33 -14.45 -1.34
N GLY A 104 12.24 -13.78 -1.69
CA GLY A 104 11.09 -13.55 -0.85
C GLY A 104 10.01 -14.60 -1.00
N GLY A 105 8.87 -14.26 -0.42
CA GLY A 105 7.68 -15.07 -0.48
C GLY A 105 6.47 -14.23 -0.16
N LYS A 106 5.34 -14.91 0.01
CA LYS A 106 4.08 -14.26 0.29
C LYS A 106 3.19 -15.06 1.22
N TRP A 107 2.57 -14.36 2.15
CA TRP A 107 1.38 -14.83 2.86
C TRP A 107 0.17 -14.68 1.94
N THR A 108 -0.71 -15.68 1.89
CA THR A 108 -1.92 -15.64 1.04
C THR A 108 -3.17 -15.95 1.85
N ILE A 109 -4.20 -15.13 1.65
CA ILE A 109 -5.56 -15.34 2.15
C ILE A 109 -6.49 -15.56 0.96
N GLY A 110 -7.27 -16.63 1.01
CA GLY A 110 -8.37 -16.89 0.06
C GLY A 110 -9.65 -16.25 0.57
N ILE A 111 -10.33 -15.49 -0.28
CA ILE A 111 -11.51 -14.70 0.06
C ILE A 111 -12.68 -15.17 -0.81
N ASN A 112 -13.71 -15.73 -0.17
CA ASN A 112 -14.87 -16.29 -0.86
C ASN A 112 -16.00 -15.27 -1.08
N GLN A 113 -16.00 -14.16 -0.32
CA GLN A 113 -17.02 -13.12 -0.39
C GLN A 113 -16.39 -11.82 -0.90
N LYS A 114 -16.86 -11.31 -2.04
CA LYS A 114 -16.30 -10.11 -2.66
C LYS A 114 -16.29 -8.88 -1.75
N THR A 115 -17.33 -8.72 -0.93
CA THR A 115 -17.42 -7.61 0.04
C THR A 115 -16.31 -7.65 1.09
N HIS A 116 -15.77 -8.83 1.40
CA HIS A 116 -14.64 -8.95 2.32
C HIS A 116 -13.32 -8.56 1.65
N LEU A 117 -13.20 -8.69 0.32
CA LEU A 117 -11.97 -8.33 -0.39
C LEU A 117 -11.68 -6.83 -0.24
N ASP A 118 -12.68 -5.98 -0.46
CA ASP A 118 -12.50 -4.53 -0.36
C ASP A 118 -12.12 -4.11 1.06
N THR A 119 -12.78 -4.67 2.07
CA THR A 119 -12.46 -4.40 3.48
C THR A 119 -11.03 -4.85 3.83
N MET A 120 -10.67 -6.10 3.54
CA MET A 120 -9.35 -6.63 3.88
C MET A 120 -8.23 -5.95 3.08
N TRP A 121 -8.53 -5.55 1.85
CA TRP A 121 -7.65 -4.72 1.03
C TRP A 121 -7.38 -3.39 1.72
N LEU A 122 -8.43 -2.61 2.04
CA LEU A 122 -8.29 -1.33 2.72
C LEU A 122 -7.56 -1.45 4.06
N GLU A 123 -7.95 -2.39 4.91
CA GLU A 123 -7.31 -2.64 6.20
C GLU A 123 -5.81 -2.96 6.03
N THR A 124 -5.46 -3.76 5.02
CA THR A 124 -4.05 -4.03 4.72
C THR A 124 -3.34 -2.78 4.24
N LEU A 125 -3.93 -1.99 3.34
CA LEU A 125 -3.30 -0.75 2.87
C LEU A 125 -3.08 0.25 4.01
N MET A 126 -4.07 0.44 4.88
CA MET A 126 -3.96 1.31 6.05
C MET A 126 -2.90 0.81 7.03
N ALA A 127 -2.81 -0.50 7.25
CA ALA A 127 -1.77 -1.09 8.09
C ALA A 127 -0.36 -0.88 7.53
N LEU A 128 -0.21 -0.94 6.19
CA LEU A 128 1.06 -0.70 5.52
C LEU A 128 1.49 0.76 5.59
N ILE A 129 0.65 1.69 5.14
CA ILE A 129 0.99 3.12 5.15
C ILE A 129 1.08 3.69 6.56
N GLY A 130 0.36 3.08 7.51
CA GLY A 130 0.34 3.45 8.93
C GLY A 130 1.37 2.71 9.78
N GLU A 131 2.30 1.97 9.16
CA GLU A 131 3.46 1.35 9.81
C GLU A 131 3.07 0.46 11.01
N LYS A 132 2.04 -0.38 10.83
CA LYS A 132 1.49 -1.24 11.90
C LYS A 132 2.20 -2.57 12.08
N PHE A 133 3.17 -2.88 11.23
CA PHE A 133 3.99 -4.09 11.32
C PHE A 133 5.31 -3.76 12.01
N ASP A 134 5.72 -4.57 12.98
CA ASP A 134 7.00 -4.40 13.66
C ASP A 134 8.17 -4.63 12.68
N GLU A 135 8.03 -5.59 11.76
CA GLU A 135 8.99 -5.87 10.69
C GLU A 135 8.61 -5.20 9.36
N ALA A 136 8.11 -3.96 9.39
CA ALA A 136 7.68 -3.23 8.20
C ALA A 136 8.76 -3.17 7.10
N GLU A 137 10.05 -3.18 7.45
CA GLU A 137 11.14 -3.17 6.48
C GLU A 137 11.21 -4.44 5.63
N GLU A 138 10.80 -5.57 6.17
CA GLU A 138 10.77 -6.87 5.49
C GLU A 138 9.61 -7.02 4.50
N ILE A 139 8.62 -6.11 4.55
CA ILE A 139 7.47 -6.11 3.65
C ILE A 139 7.83 -5.39 2.35
N CYS A 140 7.49 -5.99 1.21
CA CYS A 140 7.62 -5.39 -0.11
C CYS A 140 6.34 -4.65 -0.53
N GLY A 141 5.20 -5.29 -0.31
CA GLY A 141 3.91 -4.81 -0.79
C GLY A 141 2.81 -5.85 -0.66
N VAL A 142 1.63 -5.51 -1.19
CA VAL A 142 0.43 -6.35 -1.17
C VAL A 142 -0.20 -6.42 -2.54
N VAL A 143 -0.80 -7.58 -2.85
CA VAL A 143 -1.54 -7.84 -4.09
C VAL A 143 -2.96 -8.27 -3.77
N ALA A 144 -3.95 -7.59 -4.35
CA ALA A 144 -5.33 -8.05 -4.39
C ALA A 144 -5.65 -8.60 -5.78
N SER A 145 -6.09 -9.86 -5.82
CA SER A 145 -6.32 -10.63 -7.03
C SER A 145 -7.78 -11.05 -7.16
N VAL A 146 -8.46 -10.50 -8.16
CA VAL A 146 -9.86 -10.82 -8.45
C VAL A 146 -9.91 -12.03 -9.37
N ARG A 147 -10.59 -13.11 -8.96
CA ARG A 147 -10.58 -14.38 -9.70
C ARG A 147 -12.00 -14.97 -9.81
N PRO A 148 -12.25 -15.84 -10.80
CA PRO A 148 -13.61 -16.37 -11.02
C PRO A 148 -14.14 -17.23 -9.87
N ARG A 149 -13.26 -17.91 -9.13
CA ARG A 149 -13.64 -18.87 -8.08
C ARG A 149 -13.45 -18.34 -6.67
N GLN A 150 -12.31 -17.71 -6.41
CA GLN A 150 -11.92 -17.25 -5.09
C GLN A 150 -10.91 -16.13 -5.25
N ASP A 151 -11.25 -14.97 -4.72
CA ASP A 151 -10.35 -13.82 -4.69
C ASP A 151 -9.20 -14.08 -3.72
N ARG A 152 -8.08 -13.40 -3.92
CA ARG A 152 -6.90 -13.60 -3.08
C ARG A 152 -6.31 -12.27 -2.67
N LEU A 153 -5.86 -12.23 -1.43
CA LEU A 153 -5.03 -11.16 -0.91
C LEU A 153 -3.68 -11.75 -0.54
N ALA A 154 -2.59 -11.15 -1.01
CA ALA A 154 -1.25 -11.67 -0.80
C ALA A 154 -0.28 -10.57 -0.33
N LEU A 155 0.34 -10.77 0.82
CA LEU A 155 1.34 -9.88 1.40
C LEU A 155 2.74 -10.42 1.10
N TRP A 156 3.57 -9.64 0.40
CA TRP A 156 4.89 -10.02 -0.09
C TRP A 156 6.00 -9.54 0.85
N THR A 157 7.01 -10.37 1.09
CA THR A 157 8.15 -10.07 1.95
C THR A 157 9.48 -10.40 1.26
N LYS A 158 10.57 -9.77 1.74
CA LYS A 158 11.90 -9.79 1.11
C LYS A 158 12.67 -11.09 1.35
N ASN A 159 12.67 -11.60 2.58
CA ASN A 159 13.47 -12.76 2.98
C ASN A 159 12.61 -13.93 3.48
N ALA A 160 12.36 -14.90 2.60
CA ALA A 160 11.54 -16.04 2.93
C ALA A 160 12.16 -17.00 3.95
N ALA A 161 13.49 -17.07 4.04
CA ALA A 161 14.18 -18.03 4.89
C ALA A 161 14.12 -17.65 6.39
N ASN A 162 13.81 -16.39 6.71
CA ASN A 162 13.72 -15.93 8.09
C ASN A 162 12.35 -16.30 8.71
N GLU A 163 12.22 -17.55 9.14
CA GLU A 163 10.96 -18.10 9.68
C GLU A 163 10.39 -17.26 10.83
N ALA A 164 11.22 -16.81 11.78
CA ALA A 164 10.75 -16.05 12.93
C ALA A 164 10.05 -14.75 12.51
N VAL A 165 10.66 -14.00 11.58
CA VAL A 165 10.08 -12.79 10.98
C VAL A 165 8.81 -13.12 10.20
N GLN A 166 8.82 -14.16 9.36
CA GLN A 166 7.63 -14.50 8.57
C GLN A 166 6.45 -14.88 9.46
N MET A 167 6.69 -15.64 10.53
CA MET A 167 5.65 -16.02 11.50
C MET A 167 5.12 -14.80 12.28
N SER A 168 5.98 -13.84 12.63
CA SER A 168 5.58 -12.58 13.27
C SER A 168 4.66 -11.76 12.35
N ILE A 169 5.09 -11.50 11.12
CA ILE A 169 4.32 -10.77 10.10
C ILE A 169 2.97 -11.44 9.85
N GLY A 170 2.96 -12.76 9.65
CA GLY A 170 1.73 -13.50 9.37
C GLY A 170 0.71 -13.42 10.51
N ARG A 171 1.17 -13.55 11.77
CA ARG A 171 0.30 -13.42 12.95
C ARG A 171 -0.24 -12.00 13.09
N LYS A 172 0.63 -10.99 12.93
CA LYS A 172 0.22 -9.60 13.01
C LYS A 172 -0.79 -9.24 11.92
N TRP A 173 -0.59 -9.75 10.71
CA TRP A 173 -1.52 -9.53 9.62
C TRP A 173 -2.89 -10.15 9.89
N LYS A 174 -2.94 -11.38 10.44
CA LYS A 174 -4.20 -12.00 10.88
C LYS A 174 -4.91 -11.18 11.95
N GLU A 175 -4.17 -10.67 12.93
CA GLU A 175 -4.71 -9.81 13.99
C GLU A 175 -5.32 -8.53 13.42
N LEU A 176 -4.60 -7.85 12.53
CA LEU A 176 -5.05 -6.60 11.89
C LEU A 176 -6.32 -6.79 11.05
N LEU A 177 -6.44 -7.93 10.38
CA LEU A 177 -7.59 -8.27 9.53
C LEU A 177 -8.70 -9.04 10.27
N ASN A 178 -8.52 -9.30 11.57
CA ASN A 178 -9.41 -10.14 12.37
C ASN A 178 -9.73 -11.50 11.72
N VAL A 179 -8.72 -12.14 11.11
CA VAL A 179 -8.84 -13.43 10.42
C VAL A 179 -8.48 -14.56 11.38
N THR A 180 -9.42 -15.47 11.61
CA THR A 180 -9.19 -16.67 12.44
C THR A 180 -8.63 -17.84 11.64
N ASP A 181 -8.98 -17.91 10.36
CA ASP A 181 -8.61 -19.01 9.47
C ASP A 181 -7.08 -19.12 9.28
N LYS A 182 -6.62 -20.32 8.97
CA LYS A 182 -5.21 -20.55 8.68
C LYS A 182 -4.81 -19.85 7.39
N ILE A 183 -3.69 -19.13 7.44
CA ILE A 183 -3.08 -18.54 6.25
C ILE A 183 -1.77 -19.25 5.97
N ALA A 184 -1.35 -19.26 4.71
CA ALA A 184 -0.18 -20.00 4.25
C ALA A 184 0.87 -19.07 3.65
N TYR A 185 2.14 -19.36 3.93
CA TYR A 185 3.28 -18.68 3.35
C TYR A 185 3.93 -19.55 2.29
N SER A 186 4.22 -18.98 1.12
CA SER A 186 4.87 -19.66 0.00
C SER A 186 6.06 -18.85 -0.50
N PHE A 187 7.14 -19.54 -0.88
CA PHE A 187 8.34 -18.90 -1.42
C PHE A 187 8.11 -18.56 -2.90
N HIS A 188 8.71 -17.48 -3.39
CA HIS A 188 8.60 -17.12 -4.80
C HIS A 188 9.23 -18.18 -5.72
N ASP A 189 10.35 -18.77 -5.32
CA ASP A 189 10.99 -19.86 -6.07
C ASP A 189 10.12 -21.12 -6.19
N ASP A 190 9.39 -21.47 -5.14
CA ASP A 190 8.47 -22.62 -5.19
C ASP A 190 7.33 -22.38 -6.20
N SER A 191 6.98 -21.11 -6.46
CA SER A 191 5.97 -20.70 -7.43
C SER A 191 6.43 -20.85 -8.90
N LYS A 192 7.74 -20.98 -9.14
CA LYS A 192 8.30 -21.32 -10.46
C LYS A 192 8.08 -22.79 -10.82
N SER A 193 7.91 -23.65 -9.81
CA SER A 193 7.56 -25.05 -10.00
C SER A 193 6.04 -25.21 -10.09
N ARG A 194 5.56 -26.24 -10.80
CA ARG A 194 4.12 -26.58 -10.90
C ARG A 194 3.45 -26.91 -9.56
N SER A 195 4.20 -26.93 -8.45
CA SER A 195 3.70 -27.20 -7.09
C SER A 195 4.13 -26.09 -6.14
N THR A 196 3.23 -25.14 -5.87
CA THR A 196 3.41 -24.18 -4.77
C THR A 196 3.25 -24.93 -3.46
N LYS A 197 4.34 -25.12 -2.71
CA LYS A 197 4.30 -25.73 -1.37
C LYS A 197 4.17 -24.62 -0.33
N SER A 198 3.19 -24.75 0.56
CA SER A 198 3.15 -23.92 1.78
C SER A 198 4.33 -24.33 2.66
N ARG A 199 5.12 -23.35 3.12
CA ARG A 199 6.27 -23.53 4.00
C ARG A 199 5.91 -23.25 5.45
N TYR A 200 5.16 -22.18 5.68
CA TYR A 200 4.72 -21.75 7.01
C TYR A 200 3.22 -21.55 7.05
N ASN A 201 2.62 -21.74 8.22
CA ASN A 201 1.19 -21.52 8.43
C ASN A 201 0.96 -20.90 9.81
N VAL A 202 0.03 -19.94 9.89
CA VAL A 202 -0.39 -19.26 11.13
C VAL A 202 -1.91 -19.12 11.20
#